data_AF-A0A925WZB0-F1
#
_entry.id   AF-A0A925WZB0-F1
#
_cell.length_a   1.000
_cell.length_b   1.000
_cell.length_c   1.000
_cell.angle_alpha   90.00
_cell.angle_beta   90.00
_cell.angle_gamma   90.00
#
_symmetry.space_group_name_H-M   'P 1'
#
loop_
_entity.id
_entity.type
_entity.pdbx_description
1 polymer ?
#
loop_
_entity_poly.entity_id
_entity_poly.type
_entity_poly.pdbx_seq_one_letter_code
_entity_poly.pdbx_strand_id
1 'polypeptide(L)'
;MMAQAKQLHRKLAASAGWGAAIATVTSLGVAPPVIAGDRHWNAATGFWSQIANWNPAAVPGPADHAIIDYFGAGSAGNARINTTAIGAVTAVTVLNGGTVTISNQGSLLCGTDFVLGTGSTQGTLNVLTTNPNLTFPGGITIVTDLRLGVSSGVGLVTQDAGTVTVGRNLIIGDSNTAGSIFTGVGTYNLAGTGVLKVPTIKVATSSTTGTLSVSGFAKLNTDSLTIQAGATGPAGHLRQTGGQVNVAGYTTLQSSAFNSGSATYNLSGGTLTTSGFQINDRCVFNFTGGSASVTTLRMANGRVFMSSGGNKFLRVYDLNLFYESVIDVNDNSMIMTDYFQFQSQLRGAIRLGYNSGAWNGKFIASTTAANNPQHNTALGYAAVWDIMPPPTSGGYMFQGQPVNGSDVIVTYTYYGDTDLNGIVDFDDYSRIDSGFNNGGTDWFHGDFDYNGIVDFDDYSLIDLAFNTQSGTLRRAMAYLDGSDRSDVGMDRPAVQLVQRHFHQFGEAYSASFLNAVPEPSVGFLLFATLLFRRRRIS
;
A
#
# COMPACT_ATOMS: atom_id res chain seq x y z
N MET A 1 49.69 -25.00 35.93
CA MET A 1 49.29 -26.34 36.43
C MET A 1 48.68 -26.12 37.80
N MET A 2 47.35 -25.96 37.85
CA MET A 2 46.45 -26.99 38.39
C MET A 2 46.96 -27.52 39.73
N ALA A 3 46.39 -26.99 40.80
CA ALA A 3 45.43 -27.74 41.63
C ALA A 3 46.18 -28.23 42.90
N GLN A 4 45.66 -28.21 44.10
CA GLN A 4 44.29 -28.02 44.57
C GLN A 4 44.41 -27.89 46.10
N ALA A 5 43.53 -27.08 46.69
CA ALA A 5 42.82 -27.36 47.93
C ALA A 5 43.57 -28.05 49.09
N LYS A 6 43.89 -27.29 50.14
CA LYS A 6 43.64 -27.62 51.55
C LYS A 6 44.33 -26.60 52.45
N GLN A 7 43.55 -25.76 53.13
CA GLN A 7 43.53 -25.77 54.59
C GLN A 7 42.59 -24.68 55.10
N LEU A 8 41.32 -25.08 55.17
CA LEU A 8 40.40 -24.63 56.20
C LEU A 8 41.01 -25.00 57.56
N HIS A 9 41.37 -24.01 58.39
CA HIS A 9 41.29 -24.05 59.85
C HIS A 9 41.73 -22.69 60.43
N ARG A 10 40.94 -22.18 61.37
CA ARG A 10 41.20 -21.04 62.28
C ARG A 10 40.94 -19.64 61.71
N LYS A 11 39.75 -19.12 62.01
CA LYS A 11 39.61 -17.98 62.92
C LYS A 11 38.20 -17.94 63.49
N LEU A 12 38.07 -18.59 64.64
CA LEU A 12 37.03 -18.33 65.63
C LEU A 12 37.29 -16.96 66.28
N ALA A 13 36.18 -16.32 66.63
CA ALA A 13 35.99 -15.47 67.82
C ALA A 13 36.57 -14.05 67.84
N ALA A 14 35.70 -13.08 67.55
CA ALA A 14 35.28 -12.02 68.48
C ALA A 14 33.99 -11.41 67.92
N SER A 15 32.90 -11.18 68.63
CA SER A 15 32.64 -11.25 70.06
C SER A 15 31.12 -11.29 70.30
N ALA A 16 30.71 -12.00 71.35
CA ALA A 16 29.36 -12.11 71.88
C ALA A 16 28.55 -10.81 71.89
N GLY A 17 27.28 -10.95 71.54
CA GLY A 17 26.21 -10.10 72.05
C GLY A 17 24.84 -10.58 71.57
N TRP A 18 23.85 -10.48 72.45
CA TRP A 18 22.41 -10.59 72.21
C TRP A 18 21.75 -11.98 72.39
N GLY A 19 21.33 -12.22 73.63
CA GLY A 19 19.91 -12.27 74.02
C GLY A 19 18.95 -13.09 73.16
N ALA A 20 18.38 -14.14 73.76
CA ALA A 20 17.34 -14.97 73.21
C ALA A 20 16.11 -14.17 72.74
N ALA A 21 15.80 -14.27 71.45
CA ALA A 21 14.47 -14.10 70.91
C ALA A 21 14.08 -15.43 70.24
N ILE A 22 13.11 -16.11 70.82
CA ILE A 22 12.49 -17.32 70.27
C ILE A 22 11.78 -16.91 68.99
N ALA A 23 12.36 -17.26 67.83
CA ALA A 23 11.68 -17.15 66.55
C ALA A 23 10.66 -18.28 66.45
N THR A 24 9.38 -17.97 66.61
CA THR A 24 8.29 -18.76 66.03
C THR A 24 8.56 -18.90 64.54
N VAL A 25 8.96 -20.09 64.11
CA VAL A 25 8.92 -20.49 62.71
C VAL A 25 7.44 -20.57 62.34
N THR A 26 6.87 -19.45 61.89
CA THR A 26 5.68 -19.52 61.05
C THR A 26 6.10 -20.31 59.83
N SER A 27 5.57 -21.53 59.69
CA SER A 27 5.64 -22.28 58.45
C SER A 27 5.30 -21.33 57.31
N LEU A 28 6.26 -21.06 56.43
CA LEU A 28 5.96 -20.60 55.08
C LEU A 28 5.11 -21.72 54.50
N GLY A 29 3.79 -21.56 54.62
CA GLY A 29 2.84 -22.40 53.90
C GLY A 29 3.24 -22.30 52.45
N VAL A 30 3.76 -23.39 51.89
CA VAL A 30 3.82 -23.56 50.45
C VAL A 30 2.39 -23.31 50.01
N ALA A 31 2.17 -22.17 49.34
CA ALA A 31 0.88 -21.91 48.73
C ALA A 31 0.53 -23.16 47.92
N PRO A 32 -0.66 -23.75 48.10
CA PRO A 32 -1.03 -24.92 47.33
C PRO A 32 -0.79 -24.59 45.85
N PRO A 33 -0.30 -25.55 45.04
CA PRO A 33 -0.07 -25.32 43.62
C PRO A 33 -1.32 -24.67 43.04
N VAL A 34 -1.15 -23.50 42.40
CA VAL A 34 -2.25 -22.87 41.69
C VAL A 34 -2.60 -23.83 40.56
N ILE A 35 -3.68 -24.59 40.75
CA ILE A 35 -4.18 -25.54 39.76
C ILE A 35 -4.68 -24.69 38.61
N ALA A 36 -3.98 -24.79 37.47
CA ALA A 36 -4.43 -24.22 36.20
C ALA A 36 -5.86 -24.70 35.93
N GLY A 37 -6.79 -23.75 35.78
CA GLY A 37 -8.18 -24.08 35.49
C GLY A 37 -8.78 -23.13 34.46
N ASP A 38 -9.74 -23.66 33.72
CA ASP A 38 -10.60 -22.85 32.87
C ASP A 38 -11.55 -22.05 33.76
N ARG A 39 -11.61 -20.75 33.53
CA ARG A 39 -12.46 -19.80 34.24
C ARG A 39 -13.46 -19.23 33.25
N HIS A 40 -14.72 -19.62 33.40
CA HIS A 40 -15.80 -19.19 32.53
C HIS A 40 -16.45 -17.92 33.05
N TRP A 41 -16.71 -16.97 32.17
CA TRP A 41 -17.44 -15.76 32.50
C TRP A 41 -18.90 -16.09 32.80
N ASN A 42 -19.43 -15.56 33.91
CA ASN A 42 -20.74 -15.97 34.46
C ASN A 42 -21.71 -14.78 34.64
N ALA A 43 -21.50 -13.68 33.91
CA ALA A 43 -22.34 -12.49 34.03
C ALA A 43 -22.69 -11.89 32.66
N ALA A 44 -23.90 -11.32 32.53
CA ALA A 44 -24.26 -10.55 31.34
C ALA A 44 -23.34 -9.34 31.13
N THR A 45 -23.02 -8.63 32.21
CA THR A 45 -21.98 -7.60 32.22
C THR A 45 -21.36 -7.47 33.60
N GLY A 46 -20.08 -7.13 33.66
CA GLY A 46 -19.40 -6.94 34.94
C GLY A 46 -17.93 -6.62 34.78
N PHE A 47 -17.26 -6.30 35.89
CA PHE A 47 -15.82 -6.07 35.89
C PHE A 47 -15.04 -7.38 35.99
N TRP A 48 -13.97 -7.50 35.22
CA TRP A 48 -13.09 -8.68 35.21
C TRP A 48 -12.54 -9.01 36.60
N SER A 49 -12.27 -7.98 37.41
CA SER A 49 -11.72 -8.12 38.77
C SER A 49 -12.71 -8.64 39.82
N GLN A 50 -13.98 -8.87 39.47
CA GLN A 50 -15.01 -9.32 40.41
C GLN A 50 -15.12 -10.83 40.40
N ILE A 51 -14.84 -11.46 41.54
CA ILE A 51 -14.84 -12.93 41.73
C ILE A 51 -16.19 -13.55 41.33
N ALA A 52 -17.31 -12.90 41.64
CA ALA A 52 -18.65 -13.41 41.36
C ALA A 52 -18.99 -13.50 39.86
N ASN A 53 -18.22 -12.83 39.00
CA ASN A 53 -18.42 -12.87 37.55
C ASN A 53 -17.71 -14.06 36.88
N TRP A 54 -17.05 -14.92 37.64
CA TRP A 54 -16.33 -16.08 37.13
C TRP A 54 -16.88 -17.38 37.73
N ASN A 55 -16.79 -18.45 36.95
CA ASN A 55 -17.13 -19.81 37.36
C ASN A 55 -16.01 -20.78 36.94
N PRO A 56 -15.40 -21.53 37.88
CA PRO A 56 -15.56 -21.43 39.34
C PRO A 56 -15.12 -20.05 39.87
N ALA A 57 -15.75 -19.58 40.94
CA ALA A 57 -15.60 -18.23 41.49
C ALA A 57 -14.15 -17.90 41.91
N ALA A 58 -13.38 -17.34 40.99
CA ALA A 58 -12.07 -16.74 41.18
C ALA A 58 -11.73 -15.86 39.98
N VAL A 59 -11.02 -14.75 40.20
CA VAL A 59 -10.46 -13.96 39.09
C VAL A 59 -9.36 -14.79 38.42
N PRO A 60 -9.36 -14.95 37.08
CA PRO A 60 -8.34 -15.70 36.36
C PRO A 60 -6.94 -15.15 36.64
N GLY A 61 -6.03 -16.02 37.07
CA GLY A 61 -4.63 -15.70 37.33
C GLY A 61 -3.66 -16.23 36.26
N PRO A 62 -2.34 -16.15 36.51
CA PRO A 62 -1.31 -16.44 35.51
C PRO A 62 -1.25 -17.88 34.98
N ALA A 63 -1.98 -18.81 35.62
CA ALA A 63 -2.10 -20.22 35.23
C ALA A 63 -3.48 -20.56 34.63
N ASP A 64 -4.42 -19.62 34.62
CA ASP A 64 -5.80 -19.87 34.21
C ASP A 64 -6.04 -19.47 32.74
N HIS A 65 -6.98 -20.17 32.11
CA HIS A 65 -7.56 -19.78 30.83
C HIS A 65 -8.88 -19.05 31.09
N ALA A 66 -8.96 -17.77 30.76
CA ALA A 66 -10.22 -17.02 30.82
C ALA A 66 -11.08 -17.29 29.58
N ILE A 67 -12.28 -17.79 29.78
CA ILE A 67 -13.24 -18.10 28.72
C ILE A 67 -14.46 -17.19 28.89
N ILE A 68 -14.69 -16.30 27.92
CA ILE A 68 -15.83 -15.37 27.92
C ILE A 68 -16.89 -15.96 26.99
N ASP A 69 -17.80 -16.74 27.56
CA ASP A 69 -18.78 -17.54 26.82
C ASP A 69 -20.22 -17.43 27.37
N TYR A 70 -20.45 -16.58 28.38
CA TYR A 70 -21.77 -16.34 28.95
C TYR A 70 -22.81 -16.01 27.88
N PHE A 71 -23.93 -16.72 27.95
CA PHE A 71 -25.13 -16.42 27.18
C PHE A 71 -26.36 -16.65 28.06
N GLY A 72 -27.10 -15.59 28.37
CA GLY A 72 -28.26 -15.65 29.26
C GLY A 72 -29.31 -14.61 28.90
N ALA A 73 -30.59 -15.03 28.90
CA ALA A 73 -31.73 -14.18 28.52
C ALA A 73 -31.55 -13.44 27.16
N GLY A 74 -30.90 -14.10 26.19
CA GLY A 74 -30.61 -13.53 24.87
C GLY A 74 -29.48 -12.50 24.84
N SER A 75 -28.75 -12.31 25.94
CA SER A 75 -27.61 -11.38 26.05
C SER A 75 -26.30 -12.13 26.22
N ALA A 76 -25.28 -11.74 25.47
CA ALA A 76 -23.93 -12.25 25.61
C ALA A 76 -23.14 -11.51 26.71
N GLY A 77 -22.12 -12.16 27.26
CA GLY A 77 -21.30 -11.61 28.34
C GLY A 77 -20.40 -10.45 27.90
N ASN A 78 -20.35 -9.37 28.70
CA ASN A 78 -19.40 -8.27 28.54
C ASN A 78 -18.49 -8.12 29.77
N ALA A 79 -17.25 -8.61 29.63
CA ALA A 79 -16.20 -8.53 30.65
C ALA A 79 -15.41 -7.21 30.53
N ARG A 80 -15.57 -6.33 31.52
CA ARG A 80 -14.98 -4.98 31.50
C ARG A 80 -13.69 -4.92 32.33
N ILE A 81 -12.66 -4.34 31.73
CA ILE A 81 -11.36 -4.08 32.31
C ILE A 81 -11.19 -2.56 32.38
N ASN A 82 -11.17 -2.01 33.59
CA ASN A 82 -11.15 -0.56 33.84
C ASN A 82 -10.09 -0.12 34.86
N THR A 83 -9.15 -1.02 35.15
CA THR A 83 -8.05 -0.83 36.10
C THR A 83 -6.83 -1.57 35.57
N THR A 84 -5.64 -1.17 36.01
CA THR A 84 -4.38 -1.83 35.69
C THR A 84 -4.07 -3.03 36.60
N ALA A 85 -4.79 -3.15 37.72
CA ALA A 85 -4.51 -4.12 38.79
C ALA A 85 -5.26 -5.46 38.63
N ILE A 86 -5.28 -6.04 37.43
CA ILE A 86 -5.99 -7.30 37.15
C ILE A 86 -5.03 -8.51 37.12
N GLY A 87 -3.72 -8.26 36.99
CA GLY A 87 -2.71 -9.32 36.88
C GLY A 87 -2.63 -9.93 35.48
N ALA A 88 -1.84 -11.01 35.35
CA ALA A 88 -1.71 -11.76 34.11
C ALA A 88 -2.70 -12.94 34.07
N VAL A 89 -3.14 -13.29 32.87
CA VAL A 89 -3.89 -14.52 32.57
C VAL A 89 -3.09 -15.35 31.56
N THR A 90 -3.18 -16.68 31.59
CA THR A 90 -2.44 -17.52 30.62
C THR A 90 -2.98 -17.28 29.22
N ALA A 91 -4.27 -17.50 29.00
CA ALA A 91 -4.92 -17.38 27.70
C ALA A 91 -6.30 -16.75 27.85
N VAL A 92 -6.83 -16.21 26.75
CA VAL A 92 -8.20 -15.70 26.69
C VAL A 92 -8.91 -16.21 25.45
N THR A 93 -10.12 -16.74 25.62
CA THR A 93 -11.01 -17.09 24.50
C THR A 93 -12.36 -16.40 24.68
N VAL A 94 -12.84 -15.73 23.64
CA VAL A 94 -14.13 -15.04 23.64
C VAL A 94 -15.07 -15.67 22.61
N LEU A 95 -16.24 -16.10 23.06
CA LEU A 95 -17.21 -16.94 22.34
C LEU A 95 -18.63 -16.41 22.53
N ASN A 96 -19.59 -16.98 21.79
CA ASN A 96 -21.03 -16.79 21.98
C ASN A 96 -21.52 -15.32 21.98
N GLY A 97 -20.86 -14.45 21.19
CA GLY A 97 -21.15 -13.00 21.15
C GLY A 97 -20.50 -12.23 22.30
N GLY A 98 -19.68 -12.89 23.12
CA GLY A 98 -18.97 -12.34 24.25
C GLY A 98 -18.06 -11.18 23.85
N THR A 99 -17.81 -10.31 24.81
CA THR A 99 -16.98 -9.11 24.62
C THR A 99 -16.02 -8.94 25.80
N VAL A 100 -14.76 -8.66 25.50
CA VAL A 100 -13.81 -8.06 26.45
C VAL A 100 -13.68 -6.58 26.14
N THR A 101 -13.94 -5.72 27.12
CA THR A 101 -13.86 -4.26 26.95
C THR A 101 -12.80 -3.68 27.87
N ILE A 102 -11.73 -3.15 27.29
CA ILE A 102 -10.71 -2.35 27.97
C ILE A 102 -11.11 -0.88 27.87
N SER A 103 -11.30 -0.24 29.02
CA SER A 103 -11.75 1.15 29.15
C SER A 103 -11.06 1.82 30.35
N ASN A 104 -11.22 3.13 30.54
CA ASN A 104 -10.71 3.88 31.70
C ASN A 104 -9.27 3.51 32.16
N GLN A 105 -8.32 3.48 31.22
CA GLN A 105 -6.90 3.12 31.44
C GLN A 105 -6.66 1.68 31.91
N GLY A 106 -7.65 0.79 31.78
CA GLY A 106 -7.49 -0.62 32.10
C GLY A 106 -6.39 -1.30 31.30
N SER A 107 -5.78 -2.33 31.88
CA SER A 107 -4.77 -3.12 31.18
C SER A 107 -4.92 -4.62 31.43
N LEU A 108 -4.67 -5.42 30.40
CA LEU A 108 -4.61 -6.87 30.47
C LEU A 108 -3.29 -7.41 29.94
N LEU A 109 -2.71 -8.39 30.64
CA LEU A 109 -1.59 -9.18 30.15
C LEU A 109 -2.07 -10.62 29.90
N CYS A 110 -2.03 -11.05 28.64
CA CYS A 110 -2.31 -12.42 28.20
C CYS A 110 -0.98 -13.10 27.87
N GLY A 111 -0.63 -14.14 28.63
CA GLY A 111 0.66 -14.83 28.57
C GLY A 111 0.85 -15.72 27.34
N THR A 112 -0.24 -16.10 26.67
CA THR A 112 -0.26 -16.84 25.43
C THR A 112 -1.33 -16.24 24.49
N ASP A 113 -2.16 -17.07 23.88
CA ASP A 113 -3.05 -16.70 22.79
C ASP A 113 -4.30 -15.97 23.31
N PHE A 114 -4.71 -14.96 22.55
CA PHE A 114 -6.00 -14.30 22.71
C PHE A 114 -6.85 -14.62 21.48
N VAL A 115 -7.94 -15.36 21.67
CA VAL A 115 -8.77 -15.89 20.59
C VAL A 115 -10.15 -15.24 20.61
N LEU A 116 -10.56 -14.68 19.48
CA LEU A 116 -11.86 -14.04 19.29
C LEU A 116 -12.69 -14.79 18.25
N GLY A 117 -13.76 -15.44 18.71
CA GLY A 117 -14.68 -16.19 17.89
C GLY A 117 -14.04 -17.44 17.30
N THR A 118 -14.49 -18.62 17.74
CA THR A 118 -14.07 -19.90 17.15
C THR A 118 -15.26 -20.84 16.98
N GLY A 119 -15.26 -21.66 15.93
CA GLY A 119 -16.26 -22.72 15.75
C GLY A 119 -17.70 -22.19 15.72
N SER A 120 -18.03 -21.39 14.70
CA SER A 120 -19.37 -20.77 14.51
C SER A 120 -19.81 -19.81 15.62
N THR A 121 -18.91 -19.44 16.54
CA THR A 121 -19.18 -18.42 17.56
C THR A 121 -18.56 -17.07 17.20
N GLN A 122 -19.08 -16.00 17.81
CA GLN A 122 -18.54 -14.66 17.71
C GLN A 122 -17.80 -14.26 19.00
N GLY A 123 -16.70 -13.51 18.87
CA GLY A 123 -16.02 -12.88 19.99
C GLY A 123 -15.53 -11.48 19.65
N THR A 124 -15.59 -10.56 20.62
CA THR A 124 -15.19 -9.17 20.44
C THR A 124 -14.17 -8.70 21.48
N LEU A 125 -13.18 -7.91 21.06
CA LEU A 125 -12.31 -7.10 21.92
C LEU A 125 -12.52 -5.63 21.58
N ASN A 126 -12.82 -4.84 22.61
CA ASN A 126 -12.94 -3.41 22.54
C ASN A 126 -11.81 -2.78 23.36
N VAL A 127 -11.02 -1.89 22.76
CA VAL A 127 -10.04 -1.04 23.44
C VAL A 127 -10.46 0.40 23.16
N LEU A 128 -11.22 0.95 24.11
CA LEU A 128 -11.97 2.19 23.91
C LEU A 128 -11.56 3.26 24.92
N THR A 129 -11.41 4.49 24.46
CA THR A 129 -11.35 5.65 25.34
C THR A 129 -12.74 6.22 25.61
N THR A 130 -13.03 6.58 26.86
CA THR A 130 -14.22 7.36 27.22
C THR A 130 -13.99 8.85 27.08
N ASN A 131 -12.76 9.29 26.78
CA ASN A 131 -12.42 10.70 26.56
C ASN A 131 -11.34 10.79 25.46
N PRO A 132 -11.71 11.18 24.22
CA PRO A 132 -10.76 11.27 23.10
C PRO A 132 -9.71 12.38 23.27
N ASN A 133 -9.88 13.28 24.24
CA ASN A 133 -8.95 14.40 24.49
C ASN A 133 -7.83 14.05 25.49
N LEU A 134 -7.84 12.85 26.07
CA LEU A 134 -6.82 12.41 27.03
C LEU A 134 -6.04 11.22 26.47
N THR A 135 -4.73 11.23 26.66
CA THR A 135 -3.87 10.08 26.37
C THR A 135 -4.36 8.88 27.17
N PHE A 136 -4.68 7.78 26.49
CA PHE A 136 -5.06 6.52 27.12
C PHE A 136 -3.83 5.60 27.20
N PRO A 137 -3.15 5.49 28.36
CA PRO A 137 -2.00 4.59 28.53
C PRO A 137 -2.41 3.12 28.68
N GLY A 138 -3.71 2.84 28.87
CA GLY A 138 -4.24 1.49 28.97
C GLY A 138 -4.14 0.70 27.65
N GLY A 139 -4.43 -0.59 27.72
CA GLY A 139 -4.31 -1.46 26.55
C GLY A 139 -4.21 -2.94 26.90
N ILE A 140 -3.70 -3.71 25.95
CA ILE A 140 -3.50 -5.15 26.13
C ILE A 140 -2.15 -5.56 25.59
N THR A 141 -1.48 -6.44 26.32
CA THR A 141 -0.30 -7.15 25.86
C THR A 141 -0.63 -8.62 25.73
N ILE A 142 -0.46 -9.17 24.54
CA ILE A 142 -0.65 -10.58 24.20
C ILE A 142 0.74 -11.10 23.85
N VAL A 143 1.26 -12.04 24.62
CA VAL A 143 2.67 -12.47 24.48
C VAL A 143 2.88 -13.33 23.23
N THR A 144 1.85 -14.04 22.76
CA THR A 144 1.94 -14.85 21.53
C THR A 144 1.04 -14.30 20.44
N ASP A 145 -0.10 -14.94 20.15
CA ASP A 145 -0.91 -14.67 18.97
C ASP A 145 -2.27 -14.07 19.34
N LEU A 146 -2.67 -13.02 18.62
CA LEU A 146 -4.04 -12.52 18.59
C LEU A 146 -4.74 -13.10 17.37
N ARG A 147 -5.78 -13.91 17.57
CA ARG A 147 -6.41 -14.70 16.50
C ARG A 147 -7.89 -14.33 16.39
N LEU A 148 -8.31 -13.84 15.23
CA LEU A 148 -9.68 -13.37 14.97
C LEU A 148 -10.38 -14.27 13.97
N GLY A 149 -11.56 -14.78 14.33
CA GLY A 149 -12.39 -15.59 13.43
C GLY A 149 -11.75 -16.93 13.12
N VAL A 150 -11.55 -17.73 14.16
CA VAL A 150 -10.90 -19.04 14.08
C VAL A 150 -11.88 -20.12 13.61
N SER A 151 -11.51 -20.99 12.66
CA SER A 151 -12.30 -22.20 12.32
C SER A 151 -13.82 -21.96 12.16
N SER A 152 -14.22 -21.11 11.21
CA SER A 152 -15.63 -20.68 10.98
C SER A 152 -16.21 -19.69 12.01
N GLY A 153 -15.42 -19.23 12.98
CA GLY A 153 -15.81 -18.20 13.94
C GLY A 153 -15.76 -16.78 13.37
N VAL A 154 -16.31 -15.83 14.12
CA VAL A 154 -16.27 -14.39 13.82
C VAL A 154 -15.53 -13.63 14.92
N GLY A 155 -14.39 -13.03 14.59
CA GLY A 155 -13.59 -12.25 15.53
C GLY A 155 -13.59 -10.77 15.18
N LEU A 156 -13.87 -9.91 16.16
CA LEU A 156 -13.88 -8.46 15.99
C LEU A 156 -12.97 -7.78 17.01
N VAL A 157 -12.08 -6.90 16.55
CA VAL A 157 -11.38 -5.93 17.38
C VAL A 157 -11.83 -4.52 16.99
N THR A 158 -12.17 -3.71 17.98
CA THR A 158 -12.35 -2.26 17.83
C THR A 158 -11.38 -1.54 18.75
N GLN A 159 -10.41 -0.84 18.18
CA GLN A 159 -9.41 -0.06 18.90
C GLN A 159 -9.47 1.40 18.44
N ASP A 160 -9.98 2.30 19.28
CA ASP A 160 -9.97 3.75 19.03
C ASP A 160 -8.88 4.51 19.80
N ALA A 161 -8.27 3.84 20.79
CA ALA A 161 -7.25 4.38 21.67
C ALA A 161 -6.38 3.26 22.26
N GLY A 162 -5.43 3.65 23.11
CA GLY A 162 -4.56 2.71 23.81
C GLY A 162 -3.58 1.95 22.94
N THR A 163 -2.82 1.08 23.59
CA THR A 163 -1.83 0.24 22.91
C THR A 163 -2.25 -1.23 22.94
N VAL A 164 -2.33 -1.85 21.78
CA VAL A 164 -2.43 -3.31 21.61
C VAL A 164 -1.05 -3.79 21.19
N THR A 165 -0.40 -4.60 22.04
CA THR A 165 0.90 -5.23 21.73
C THR A 165 0.70 -6.73 21.59
N VAL A 166 1.13 -7.29 20.46
CA VAL A 166 1.10 -8.73 20.19
C VAL A 166 2.53 -9.21 19.97
N GLY A 167 2.97 -10.22 20.72
CA GLY A 167 4.37 -10.63 20.74
C GLY A 167 4.80 -11.48 19.55
N ARG A 168 3.85 -12.07 18.80
CA ARG A 168 4.15 -12.90 17.62
C ARG A 168 3.28 -12.54 16.40
N ASN A 169 2.09 -13.11 16.27
CA ASN A 169 1.22 -12.87 15.11
C ASN A 169 -0.13 -12.25 15.50
N LEU A 170 -0.57 -11.26 14.72
CA LEU A 170 -1.98 -10.94 14.57
C LEU A 170 -2.51 -11.67 13.33
N ILE A 171 -3.47 -12.57 13.51
CA ILE A 171 -4.10 -13.34 12.44
C ILE A 171 -5.57 -12.92 12.35
N ILE A 172 -5.96 -12.33 11.22
CA ILE A 172 -7.29 -11.77 10.97
C ILE A 172 -7.99 -12.66 9.94
N GLY A 173 -8.91 -13.51 10.38
CA GLY A 173 -9.47 -14.58 9.56
C GLY A 173 -8.51 -15.76 9.59
N ASP A 174 -8.64 -16.60 10.61
CA ASP A 174 -7.74 -17.73 10.86
C ASP A 174 -8.47 -19.06 10.64
N SER A 175 -8.24 -19.70 9.51
CA SER A 175 -8.77 -21.04 9.28
C SER A 175 -7.92 -21.81 8.30
N ASN A 176 -7.82 -23.10 8.57
CA ASN A 176 -7.33 -24.11 7.63
C ASN A 176 -8.43 -25.15 7.33
N THR A 177 -9.69 -24.88 7.66
CA THR A 177 -10.78 -25.86 7.48
C THR A 177 -11.19 -25.94 6.01
N ALA A 178 -10.55 -26.87 5.28
CA ALA A 178 -10.99 -27.25 3.95
C ALA A 178 -12.43 -27.81 4.01
N GLY A 179 -13.34 -27.26 3.21
CA GLY A 179 -14.71 -27.77 3.05
C GLY A 179 -15.77 -27.22 4.01
N SER A 180 -15.46 -26.29 4.91
CA SER A 180 -16.51 -25.56 5.65
C SER A 180 -17.24 -24.60 4.71
N ILE A 181 -18.59 -24.61 4.71
CA ILE A 181 -19.39 -23.57 4.05
C ILE A 181 -19.40 -22.25 4.83
N PHE A 182 -18.99 -22.28 6.11
CA PHE A 182 -18.82 -21.09 6.94
C PHE A 182 -17.33 -20.76 7.02
N THR A 183 -16.94 -19.67 6.37
CA THR A 183 -15.54 -19.21 6.39
C THR A 183 -15.31 -18.41 7.67
N GLY A 184 -14.13 -18.58 8.28
CA GLY A 184 -13.74 -17.73 9.41
C GLY A 184 -13.67 -16.27 8.97
N VAL A 185 -14.21 -15.37 9.79
CA VAL A 185 -14.22 -13.92 9.51
C VAL A 185 -13.50 -13.19 10.63
N GLY A 186 -12.38 -12.54 10.31
CA GLY A 186 -11.69 -11.64 11.23
C GLY A 186 -11.86 -10.19 10.78
N THR A 187 -12.08 -9.29 11.74
CA THR A 187 -12.05 -7.85 11.51
C THR A 187 -11.27 -7.15 12.61
N TYR A 188 -10.30 -6.33 12.22
CA TYR A 188 -9.60 -5.42 13.12
C TYR A 188 -9.81 -3.98 12.67
N ASN A 189 -10.46 -3.18 13.50
CA ASN A 189 -10.65 -1.74 13.28
C ASN A 189 -9.70 -0.95 14.17
N LEU A 190 -8.72 -0.31 13.55
CA LEU A 190 -7.76 0.58 14.19
C LEU A 190 -8.09 2.05 13.83
N ALA A 191 -8.43 2.85 14.82
CA ALA A 191 -8.92 4.22 14.64
C ALA A 191 -8.43 5.15 15.75
N GLY A 192 -8.88 6.41 15.70
CA GLY A 192 -8.60 7.42 16.72
C GLY A 192 -7.10 7.61 16.94
N THR A 193 -6.65 7.44 18.17
CA THR A 193 -5.23 7.50 18.55
C THR A 193 -4.67 6.12 18.93
N GLY A 194 -5.34 5.04 18.51
CA GLY A 194 -4.92 3.67 18.78
C GLY A 194 -3.52 3.36 18.24
N VAL A 195 -2.75 2.59 18.99
CA VAL A 195 -1.44 2.09 18.59
C VAL A 195 -1.47 0.56 18.57
N LEU A 196 -1.20 -0.04 17.42
CA LEU A 196 -0.99 -1.47 17.26
C LEU A 196 0.50 -1.74 17.04
N LYS A 197 1.07 -2.64 17.85
CA LYS A 197 2.44 -3.12 17.73
C LYS A 197 2.44 -4.63 17.63
N VAL A 198 2.95 -5.17 16.55
CA VAL A 198 2.93 -6.61 16.28
C VAL A 198 4.04 -6.97 15.30
N PRO A 199 4.86 -8.01 15.51
CA PRO A 199 5.89 -8.38 14.53
C PRO A 199 5.33 -8.80 13.17
N THR A 200 4.24 -9.59 13.16
CA THR A 200 3.67 -10.12 11.92
C THR A 200 2.15 -10.01 11.91
N ILE A 201 1.61 -9.45 10.83
CA ILE A 201 0.18 -9.43 10.56
C ILE A 201 -0.13 -10.33 9.37
N LYS A 202 -1.13 -11.19 9.53
CA LYS A 202 -1.70 -12.01 8.46
C LYS A 202 -3.19 -11.68 8.32
N VAL A 203 -3.57 -11.15 7.16
CA VAL A 203 -4.95 -10.82 6.82
C VAL A 203 -5.47 -11.86 5.85
N ALA A 204 -6.36 -12.70 6.36
CA ALA A 204 -6.83 -13.96 5.83
C ALA A 204 -5.75 -15.06 5.74
N THR A 205 -6.15 -16.29 6.04
CA THR A 205 -5.43 -17.53 5.73
C THR A 205 -6.31 -18.34 4.77
N SER A 206 -5.83 -18.60 3.54
CA SER A 206 -6.34 -19.47 2.44
C SER A 206 -7.85 -19.64 2.13
N SER A 207 -8.77 -19.68 3.09
CA SER A 207 -10.22 -19.83 2.89
C SER A 207 -11.06 -18.92 3.79
N THR A 208 -10.46 -17.84 4.32
CA THR A 208 -11.11 -16.91 5.26
C THR A 208 -11.24 -15.51 4.69
N THR A 209 -12.13 -14.73 5.32
CA THR A 209 -12.20 -13.29 5.08
C THR A 209 -11.53 -12.56 6.22
N GLY A 210 -10.54 -11.73 5.88
CA GLY A 210 -9.83 -10.90 6.84
C GLY A 210 -9.97 -9.45 6.47
N THR A 211 -10.36 -8.59 7.41
CA THR A 211 -10.40 -7.13 7.19
C THR A 211 -9.57 -6.41 8.24
N LEU A 212 -8.60 -5.62 7.78
CA LEU A 212 -7.85 -4.68 8.60
C LEU A 212 -8.19 -3.26 8.16
N SER A 213 -8.81 -2.47 9.02
CA SER A 213 -9.08 -1.06 8.77
C SER A 213 -8.17 -0.18 9.62
N VAL A 214 -7.56 0.83 9.00
CA VAL A 214 -6.74 1.86 9.68
C VAL A 214 -7.28 3.24 9.31
N SER A 215 -7.55 4.08 10.32
CA SER A 215 -8.19 5.38 10.13
C SER A 215 -7.81 6.39 11.21
N GLY A 216 -8.21 7.66 11.04
CA GLY A 216 -7.95 8.72 12.00
C GLY A 216 -6.45 9.04 12.13
N PHE A 217 -5.94 9.05 13.36
CA PHE A 217 -4.53 9.30 13.69
C PHE A 217 -3.82 8.04 14.22
N ALA A 218 -4.40 6.87 13.97
CA ALA A 218 -3.92 5.63 14.53
C ALA A 218 -2.56 5.23 13.95
N LYS A 219 -1.80 4.42 14.70
CA LYS A 219 -0.47 3.95 14.31
C LYS A 219 -0.39 2.43 14.33
N LEU A 220 -0.11 1.84 13.19
CA LEU A 220 0.21 0.42 13.03
C LEU A 220 1.70 0.29 12.79
N ASN A 221 2.39 -0.45 13.65
CA ASN A 221 3.79 -0.79 13.48
C ASN A 221 3.95 -2.31 13.43
N THR A 222 4.52 -2.80 12.33
CA THR A 222 4.80 -4.22 12.13
C THR A 222 6.09 -4.46 11.37
N ASP A 223 6.69 -5.63 11.54
CA ASP A 223 7.85 -6.03 10.74
C ASP A 223 7.40 -6.61 9.40
N SER A 224 6.28 -7.32 9.39
CA SER A 224 5.71 -7.93 8.17
C SER A 224 4.19 -7.82 8.14
N LEU A 225 3.64 -7.58 6.95
CA LEU A 225 2.21 -7.51 6.68
C LEU A 225 1.89 -8.35 5.45
N THR A 226 1.18 -9.45 5.63
CA THR A 226 0.71 -10.30 4.53
C THR A 226 -0.80 -10.21 4.42
N ILE A 227 -1.30 -9.93 3.21
CA ILE A 227 -2.72 -9.92 2.87
C ILE A 227 -2.92 -10.96 1.78
N GLN A 228 -3.80 -11.93 2.04
CA GLN A 228 -3.91 -13.11 1.21
C GLN A 228 -5.32 -13.29 0.65
N ALA A 229 -5.42 -13.68 -0.62
CA ALA A 229 -6.66 -14.18 -1.20
C ALA A 229 -6.77 -15.71 -1.13
N GLY A 230 -7.98 -16.18 -0.90
CA GLY A 230 -8.36 -17.57 -0.98
C GLY A 230 -8.80 -18.00 -2.37
N ALA A 231 -8.77 -19.30 -2.63
CA ALA A 231 -9.06 -19.88 -3.94
C ALA A 231 -10.53 -19.74 -4.41
N THR A 232 -11.47 -19.45 -3.50
CA THR A 232 -12.92 -19.53 -3.78
C THR A 232 -13.70 -18.25 -3.46
N GLY A 233 -13.03 -17.09 -3.35
CA GLY A 233 -13.67 -15.80 -3.10
C GLY A 233 -13.42 -15.14 -1.73
N PRO A 234 -13.14 -15.86 -0.63
CA PRO A 234 -12.66 -15.23 0.60
C PRO A 234 -11.33 -14.52 0.36
N ALA A 235 -11.18 -13.30 0.88
CA ALA A 235 -9.96 -12.52 0.67
C ALA A 235 -9.63 -11.66 1.89
N GLY A 236 -8.33 -11.35 1.98
CA GLY A 236 -7.79 -10.34 2.85
C GLY A 236 -7.96 -8.95 2.23
N HIS A 237 -8.40 -8.02 3.06
CA HIS A 237 -8.57 -6.62 2.70
C HIS A 237 -7.92 -5.72 3.74
N LEU A 238 -7.11 -4.78 3.28
CA LEU A 238 -6.69 -3.64 4.08
C LEU A 238 -7.33 -2.36 3.54
N ARG A 239 -7.97 -1.60 4.44
CA ARG A 239 -8.54 -0.29 4.14
C ARG A 239 -7.87 0.76 5.01
N GLN A 240 -7.06 1.63 4.41
CA GLN A 240 -6.44 2.75 5.08
C GLN A 240 -7.07 4.06 4.61
N THR A 241 -7.85 4.70 5.48
CA THR A 241 -8.46 6.01 5.24
C THR A 241 -7.77 7.14 6.00
N GLY A 242 -6.79 6.80 6.83
CA GLY A 242 -6.03 7.71 7.68
C GLY A 242 -4.94 6.95 8.44
N GLY A 243 -4.33 7.62 9.42
CA GLY A 243 -3.31 7.02 10.28
C GLY A 243 -2.00 6.70 9.56
N GLN A 244 -1.11 6.03 10.28
CA GLN A 244 0.22 5.62 9.83
C GLN A 244 0.31 4.09 9.83
N VAL A 245 0.67 3.51 8.68
CA VAL A 245 1.01 2.09 8.53
C VAL A 245 2.50 2.01 8.24
N ASN A 246 3.26 1.56 9.24
CA ASN A 246 4.70 1.41 9.17
C ASN A 246 5.04 -0.08 9.16
N VAL A 247 5.63 -0.53 8.05
CA VAL A 247 6.06 -1.92 7.85
C VAL A 247 7.58 -1.93 7.67
N ALA A 248 8.31 -2.44 8.67
CA ALA A 248 9.77 -2.40 8.66
C ALA A 248 10.38 -3.31 7.58
N GLY A 249 9.73 -4.44 7.28
CA GLY A 249 10.11 -5.40 6.25
C GLY A 249 9.18 -5.29 5.03
N TYR A 250 8.41 -6.35 4.78
CA TYR A 250 7.60 -6.49 3.58
C TYR A 250 6.10 -6.34 3.86
N THR A 251 5.45 -5.55 3.02
CA THR A 251 4.01 -5.68 2.74
C THR A 251 3.86 -6.63 1.56
N THR A 252 3.08 -7.70 1.69
CA THR A 252 2.88 -8.70 0.63
C THR A 252 1.38 -8.90 0.36
N LEU A 253 0.96 -8.66 -0.88
CA LEU A 253 -0.34 -9.08 -1.40
C LEU A 253 -0.13 -10.32 -2.27
N GLN A 254 -0.83 -11.40 -1.94
CA GLN A 254 -0.68 -12.67 -2.66
C GLN A 254 -2.00 -13.45 -2.72
N SER A 255 -2.09 -14.38 -3.65
CA SER A 255 -3.16 -15.38 -3.65
C SER A 255 -2.61 -16.76 -3.30
N SER A 256 -3.43 -17.56 -2.62
CA SER A 256 -3.12 -18.97 -2.34
C SER A 256 -3.35 -19.90 -3.52
N ALA A 257 -3.95 -19.41 -4.61
CA ALA A 257 -4.14 -20.16 -5.84
C ALA A 257 -4.00 -19.25 -7.07
N PHE A 258 -3.35 -19.76 -8.11
CA PHE A 258 -3.24 -19.08 -9.40
C PHE A 258 -4.64 -18.81 -9.98
N ASN A 259 -4.92 -17.57 -10.37
CA ASN A 259 -6.19 -17.13 -10.97
C ASN A 259 -7.42 -17.18 -10.04
N SER A 260 -7.25 -17.07 -8.72
CA SER A 260 -8.36 -17.12 -7.77
C SER A 260 -8.31 -16.00 -6.73
N GLY A 261 -9.43 -15.31 -6.52
CA GLY A 261 -9.54 -14.19 -5.57
C GLY A 261 -8.54 -13.04 -5.83
N SER A 262 -8.65 -11.93 -5.12
CA SER A 262 -7.63 -10.87 -5.16
C SER A 262 -7.53 -10.22 -3.79
N ALA A 263 -6.34 -10.27 -3.19
CA ALA A 263 -6.07 -9.54 -1.97
C ALA A 263 -5.98 -8.06 -2.32
N THR A 264 -6.57 -7.20 -1.48
CA THR A 264 -6.58 -5.77 -1.75
C THR A 264 -6.03 -4.95 -0.60
N TYR A 265 -5.25 -3.93 -0.99
CA TYR A 265 -4.89 -2.82 -0.11
C TYR A 265 -5.44 -1.54 -0.76
N ASN A 266 -6.40 -0.92 -0.10
CA ASN A 266 -6.93 0.39 -0.48
C ASN A 266 -6.34 1.48 0.43
N LEU A 267 -5.50 2.34 -0.13
CA LEU A 267 -4.96 3.54 0.52
C LEU A 267 -5.69 4.77 -0.02
N SER A 268 -6.60 5.33 0.78
CA SER A 268 -7.38 6.54 0.45
C SER A 268 -7.07 7.73 1.34
N GLY A 269 -6.23 7.56 2.36
CA GLY A 269 -5.75 8.62 3.25
C GLY A 269 -4.71 8.09 4.25
N GLY A 270 -3.95 9.00 4.87
CA GLY A 270 -2.87 8.63 5.79
C GLY A 270 -1.55 8.32 5.06
N THR A 271 -0.63 7.65 5.76
CA THR A 271 0.72 7.35 5.26
C THR A 271 1.01 5.85 5.30
N LEU A 272 1.50 5.29 4.19
CA LEU A 272 2.12 3.97 4.11
C LEU A 272 3.63 4.14 3.94
N THR A 273 4.39 3.53 4.84
CA THR A 273 5.85 3.38 4.71
C THR A 273 6.20 1.90 4.81
N THR A 274 6.81 1.35 3.76
CA THR A 274 7.22 -0.07 3.72
C THR A 274 8.58 -0.23 3.05
N SER A 275 9.45 -1.07 3.62
CA SER A 275 10.77 -1.33 3.00
C SER A 275 10.60 -2.15 1.72
N GLY A 276 9.78 -3.20 1.74
CA GLY A 276 9.41 -3.95 0.54
C GLY A 276 7.90 -3.94 0.33
N PHE A 277 7.45 -3.83 -0.92
CA PHE A 277 6.06 -4.06 -1.29
C PHE A 277 6.01 -5.10 -2.41
N GLN A 278 5.50 -6.29 -2.09
CA GLN A 278 5.30 -7.38 -3.03
C GLN A 278 3.83 -7.47 -3.42
N ILE A 279 3.54 -7.42 -4.71
CA ILE A 279 2.17 -7.56 -5.24
C ILE A 279 2.16 -8.67 -6.27
N ASN A 280 1.52 -9.79 -5.92
CA ASN A 280 1.55 -11.03 -6.69
C ASN A 280 0.14 -11.42 -7.16
N ASP A 281 0.05 -12.29 -8.17
CA ASP A 281 -1.15 -13.09 -8.48
C ASP A 281 -2.45 -12.29 -8.68
N ARG A 282 -2.37 -11.16 -9.39
CA ARG A 282 -3.47 -10.20 -9.63
C ARG A 282 -4.03 -9.55 -8.37
N CYS A 283 -3.29 -9.58 -7.27
CA CYS A 283 -3.59 -8.76 -6.12
C CYS A 283 -3.43 -7.28 -6.46
N VAL A 284 -4.18 -6.45 -5.74
CA VAL A 284 -4.39 -5.05 -6.13
C VAL A 284 -4.03 -4.11 -4.98
N PHE A 285 -3.17 -3.15 -5.29
CA PHE A 285 -2.99 -1.95 -4.49
C PHE A 285 -3.73 -0.79 -5.17
N ASN A 286 -4.77 -0.28 -4.51
CA ASN A 286 -5.50 0.91 -4.94
C ASN A 286 -5.00 2.12 -4.16
N PHE A 287 -4.37 3.05 -4.86
CA PHE A 287 -3.87 4.30 -4.31
C PHE A 287 -4.79 5.45 -4.73
N THR A 288 -5.70 5.84 -3.83
CA THR A 288 -6.73 6.85 -4.10
C THR A 288 -6.60 8.12 -3.27
N GLY A 289 -5.67 8.16 -2.32
CA GLY A 289 -5.34 9.34 -1.51
C GLY A 289 -4.29 9.02 -0.44
N GLY A 290 -3.79 10.04 0.25
CA GLY A 290 -2.68 9.85 1.20
C GLY A 290 -1.32 9.79 0.51
N SER A 291 -0.32 9.18 1.17
CA SER A 291 1.05 9.06 0.65
C SER A 291 1.60 7.64 0.79
N ALA A 292 2.30 7.15 -0.23
CA ALA A 292 2.96 5.86 -0.22
C ALA A 292 4.47 6.01 -0.49
N SER A 293 5.29 5.57 0.46
CA SER A 293 6.74 5.48 0.31
C SER A 293 7.18 4.02 0.40
N VAL A 294 7.73 3.52 -0.71
CA VAL A 294 8.15 2.13 -0.87
C VAL A 294 9.64 2.13 -1.19
N THR A 295 10.46 1.38 -0.44
CA THR A 295 11.87 1.25 -0.84
C THR A 295 11.97 0.35 -2.06
N THR A 296 11.56 -0.92 -1.96
CA THR A 296 11.53 -1.86 -3.10
C THR A 296 10.09 -2.23 -3.47
N LEU A 297 9.66 -1.88 -4.68
CA LEU A 297 8.41 -2.36 -5.28
C LEU A 297 8.70 -3.57 -6.17
N ARG A 298 8.18 -4.74 -5.79
CA ARG A 298 8.29 -5.98 -6.55
C ARG A 298 6.91 -6.46 -6.97
N MET A 299 6.68 -6.64 -8.26
CA MET A 299 5.38 -7.07 -8.78
C MET A 299 5.54 -8.29 -9.68
N ALA A 300 4.75 -9.32 -9.41
CA ALA A 300 4.68 -10.52 -10.24
C ALA A 300 3.22 -10.80 -10.61
N ASN A 301 2.80 -10.35 -11.79
CA ASN A 301 1.40 -10.34 -12.21
C ASN A 301 0.48 -9.53 -11.25
N GLY A 302 1.04 -8.56 -10.52
CA GLY A 302 0.33 -7.69 -9.58
C GLY A 302 -0.19 -6.41 -10.22
N ARG A 303 -1.07 -5.69 -9.53
CA ARG A 303 -1.63 -4.42 -10.03
C ARG A 303 -1.53 -3.30 -9.01
N VAL A 304 -1.07 -2.14 -9.47
CA VAL A 304 -1.17 -0.86 -8.77
C VAL A 304 -2.07 0.05 -9.60
N PHE A 305 -3.11 0.60 -8.98
CA PHE A 305 -3.99 1.58 -9.61
C PHE A 305 -3.95 2.89 -8.84
N MET A 306 -3.57 3.97 -9.52
CA MET A 306 -3.69 5.31 -9.00
C MET A 306 -4.98 5.93 -9.53
N SER A 307 -5.86 6.43 -8.65
CA SER A 307 -7.07 7.15 -9.12
C SER A 307 -6.73 8.41 -9.93
N SER A 308 -7.66 9.01 -10.64
CA SER A 308 -7.41 10.33 -11.25
C SER A 308 -7.26 11.44 -10.20
N GLY A 309 -6.78 12.62 -10.62
CA GLY A 309 -6.69 13.84 -9.81
C GLY A 309 -5.31 14.48 -9.78
N GLY A 310 -4.29 13.91 -10.44
CA GLY A 310 -2.97 14.54 -10.62
C GLY A 310 -2.25 14.92 -9.32
N ASN A 311 -2.52 14.21 -8.23
CA ASN A 311 -2.11 14.62 -6.88
C ASN A 311 -1.49 13.48 -6.06
N LYS A 312 -1.22 12.34 -6.69
CA LYS A 312 -0.64 11.17 -6.03
C LYS A 312 0.79 10.99 -6.48
N PHE A 313 1.66 10.69 -5.52
CA PHE A 313 3.08 10.46 -5.74
C PHE A 313 3.44 9.10 -5.19
N LEU A 314 3.65 8.14 -6.08
CA LEU A 314 4.19 6.83 -5.71
C LEU A 314 5.71 6.94 -5.66
N ARG A 315 6.28 6.97 -4.45
CA ARG A 315 7.74 7.04 -4.26
C ARG A 315 8.32 5.62 -4.16
N VAL A 316 9.27 5.32 -5.03
CA VAL A 316 9.93 4.01 -5.13
C VAL A 316 11.44 4.22 -5.26
N TYR A 317 12.26 3.43 -4.55
CA TYR A 317 13.72 3.45 -4.73
C TYR A 317 14.18 2.36 -5.70
N ASP A 318 13.67 1.14 -5.57
CA ASP A 318 13.99 0.01 -6.45
C ASP A 318 12.71 -0.62 -7.03
N LEU A 319 12.71 -0.91 -8.34
CA LEU A 319 11.54 -1.34 -9.10
C LEU A 319 11.82 -2.64 -9.84
N ASN A 320 11.05 -3.69 -9.51
CA ASN A 320 11.19 -5.02 -10.08
C ASN A 320 9.83 -5.50 -10.62
N LEU A 321 9.67 -5.48 -11.93
CA LEU A 321 8.41 -5.83 -12.60
C LEU A 321 8.55 -7.13 -13.39
N PHE A 322 7.65 -8.09 -13.14
CA PHE A 322 7.65 -9.41 -13.78
C PHE A 322 6.28 -9.73 -14.39
N TYR A 323 6.28 -10.59 -15.40
CA TYR A 323 5.07 -11.12 -16.05
C TYR A 323 4.14 -9.99 -16.56
N GLU A 324 2.84 -10.10 -16.26
CA GLU A 324 1.78 -9.16 -16.67
C GLU A 324 1.52 -8.07 -15.61
N SER A 325 2.52 -7.71 -14.80
CA SER A 325 2.33 -6.66 -13.78
C SER A 325 1.98 -5.32 -14.41
N VAL A 326 1.12 -4.54 -13.76
CA VAL A 326 0.73 -3.19 -14.23
C VAL A 326 0.69 -2.20 -13.08
N ILE A 327 1.40 -1.09 -13.25
CA ILE A 327 1.24 0.17 -12.53
C ILE A 327 0.51 1.11 -13.48
N ASP A 328 -0.77 1.33 -13.22
CA ASP A 328 -1.53 2.37 -13.90
C ASP A 328 -1.37 3.67 -13.10
N VAL A 329 -0.54 4.56 -13.64
CA VAL A 329 -0.23 5.87 -13.05
C VAL A 329 -1.39 6.84 -13.24
N ASN A 330 -2.30 6.56 -14.19
CA ASN A 330 -3.39 7.45 -14.55
C ASN A 330 -2.84 8.84 -14.92
N ASP A 331 -3.34 9.91 -14.31
CA ASP A 331 -2.86 11.29 -14.49
C ASP A 331 -1.85 11.77 -13.44
N ASN A 332 -1.18 10.84 -12.74
CA ASN A 332 -0.36 11.15 -11.56
C ASN A 332 1.15 11.01 -11.85
N SER A 333 1.94 10.94 -10.78
CA SER A 333 3.40 10.84 -10.87
C SER A 333 3.98 9.72 -10.01
N MET A 334 5.08 9.15 -10.51
CA MET A 334 6.00 8.31 -9.76
C MET A 334 7.31 9.07 -9.53
N ILE A 335 7.90 8.90 -8.35
CA ILE A 335 9.22 9.45 -8.02
C ILE A 335 10.15 8.27 -7.76
N MET A 336 11.05 8.02 -8.72
CA MET A 336 12.08 7.00 -8.63
C MET A 336 13.31 7.60 -7.93
N THR A 337 13.51 7.27 -6.66
CA THR A 337 14.52 7.91 -5.81
C THR A 337 15.91 7.36 -6.12
N ASP A 338 16.89 8.24 -6.33
CA ASP A 338 18.28 7.89 -6.69
C ASP A 338 18.41 6.91 -7.88
N TYR A 339 17.53 7.07 -8.87
CA TYR A 339 17.33 6.09 -9.95
C TYR A 339 18.00 6.45 -11.28
N PHE A 340 18.78 7.54 -11.32
CA PHE A 340 19.40 8.06 -12.55
C PHE A 340 20.15 6.99 -13.36
N GLN A 341 20.86 6.08 -12.69
CA GLN A 341 21.67 5.04 -13.36
C GLN A 341 20.83 3.94 -14.04
N PHE A 342 19.52 3.88 -13.74
CA PHE A 342 18.61 2.83 -14.21
C PHE A 342 17.51 3.36 -15.16
N GLN A 343 17.69 4.58 -15.70
CA GLN A 343 16.72 5.19 -16.62
C GLN A 343 16.43 4.32 -17.85
N SER A 344 17.41 3.57 -18.36
CA SER A 344 17.18 2.68 -19.50
C SER A 344 16.19 1.55 -19.20
N GLN A 345 16.23 0.98 -17.99
CA GLN A 345 15.29 -0.02 -17.51
C GLN A 345 13.90 0.61 -17.30
N LEU A 346 13.86 1.83 -16.76
CA LEU A 346 12.62 2.59 -16.60
C LEU A 346 11.96 2.89 -17.95
N ARG A 347 12.72 3.38 -18.93
CA ARG A 347 12.27 3.60 -20.31
C ARG A 347 11.69 2.31 -20.89
N GLY A 348 12.38 1.18 -20.73
CA GLY A 348 11.88 -0.12 -21.18
C GLY A 348 10.56 -0.51 -20.52
N ALA A 349 10.38 -0.19 -19.23
CA ALA A 349 9.12 -0.43 -18.52
C ALA A 349 7.97 0.49 -18.98
N ILE A 350 8.26 1.77 -19.28
CA ILE A 350 7.29 2.71 -19.82
C ILE A 350 6.93 2.33 -21.26
N ARG A 351 7.89 1.98 -22.11
CA ARG A 351 7.67 1.53 -23.50
C ARG A 351 6.70 0.35 -23.58
N LEU A 352 6.84 -0.61 -22.67
CA LEU A 352 5.94 -1.77 -22.61
C LEU A 352 4.52 -1.40 -22.19
N GLY A 353 4.34 -0.31 -21.44
CA GLY A 353 3.02 0.22 -21.07
C GLY A 353 2.43 1.15 -22.13
N TYR A 354 3.28 1.95 -22.78
CA TYR A 354 2.98 2.78 -23.95
C TYR A 354 2.28 1.97 -25.05
N ASN A 355 2.77 0.75 -25.34
CA ASN A 355 2.12 -0.19 -26.26
C ASN A 355 1.70 0.46 -27.59
N SER A 356 2.65 1.14 -28.25
CA SER A 356 2.41 1.85 -29.51
C SER A 356 1.30 2.90 -29.42
N GLY A 357 1.27 3.67 -28.33
CA GLY A 357 0.31 4.75 -28.10
C GLY A 357 -1.03 4.32 -27.49
N ALA A 358 -1.27 3.01 -27.32
CA ALA A 358 -2.50 2.51 -26.72
C ALA A 358 -2.55 2.68 -25.18
N TRP A 359 -1.39 2.87 -24.53
CA TRP A 359 -1.25 3.12 -23.09
C TRP A 359 -1.91 2.07 -22.15
N ASN A 360 -2.16 0.88 -22.67
CA ASN A 360 -2.83 -0.23 -21.98
C ASN A 360 -1.93 -1.48 -21.85
N GLY A 361 -0.62 -1.29 -22.04
CA GLY A 361 0.37 -2.36 -22.00
C GLY A 361 0.75 -2.80 -20.59
N LYS A 362 1.88 -3.53 -20.51
CA LYS A 362 2.40 -4.06 -19.25
C LYS A 362 3.30 -3.03 -18.57
N PHE A 363 3.61 -3.26 -17.30
CA PHE A 363 4.52 -2.46 -16.51
C PHE A 363 3.97 -1.06 -16.22
N ILE A 364 4.45 0.01 -16.84
CA ILE A 364 4.05 1.38 -16.44
C ILE A 364 3.13 1.98 -17.51
N ALA A 365 1.85 2.07 -17.20
CA ALA A 365 0.78 2.48 -18.11
C ALA A 365 0.00 3.69 -17.59
N SER A 366 -0.85 4.28 -18.44
CA SER A 366 -1.74 5.39 -18.07
C SER A 366 -3.11 5.25 -18.71
N THR A 367 -4.12 4.93 -17.90
CA THR A 367 -5.51 4.90 -18.36
C THR A 367 -5.99 6.29 -18.82
N THR A 368 -5.44 7.38 -18.29
CA THR A 368 -5.80 8.75 -18.74
C THR A 368 -5.26 9.03 -20.13
N ALA A 369 -3.99 8.68 -20.40
CA ALA A 369 -3.43 8.81 -21.74
C ALA A 369 -4.15 7.92 -22.75
N ALA A 370 -4.47 6.67 -22.39
CA ALA A 370 -5.19 5.73 -23.23
C ALA A 370 -6.59 6.23 -23.66
N ASN A 371 -7.27 6.97 -22.77
CA ASN A 371 -8.61 7.48 -23.00
C ASN A 371 -8.64 8.94 -23.45
N ASN A 372 -7.49 9.57 -23.66
CA ASN A 372 -7.45 10.95 -24.12
C ASN A 372 -7.85 11.00 -25.61
N PRO A 373 -8.99 11.62 -25.96
CA PRO A 373 -9.48 11.63 -27.34
C PRO A 373 -8.56 12.38 -28.32
N GLN A 374 -7.65 13.22 -27.83
CA GLN A 374 -6.66 13.91 -28.66
C GLN A 374 -5.38 13.09 -28.87
N HIS A 375 -5.19 12.00 -28.11
CA HIS A 375 -3.99 11.14 -28.13
C HIS A 375 -2.66 11.93 -28.05
N ASN A 376 -2.69 13.09 -27.39
CA ASN A 376 -1.57 14.01 -27.29
C ASN A 376 -0.83 13.95 -25.95
N THR A 377 -1.20 13.02 -25.06
CA THR A 377 -0.62 12.89 -23.72
C THR A 377 0.02 11.53 -23.51
N ALA A 378 0.97 11.49 -22.57
CA ALA A 378 1.90 10.41 -22.34
C ALA A 378 2.35 10.35 -20.88
N LEU A 379 3.28 9.45 -20.57
CA LEU A 379 4.08 9.48 -19.34
C LEU A 379 5.50 9.96 -19.64
N GLY A 380 5.76 11.24 -19.46
CA GLY A 380 7.11 11.79 -19.59
C GLY A 380 8.01 11.32 -18.44
N TYR A 381 9.31 11.19 -18.69
CA TYR A 381 10.28 10.89 -17.64
C TYR A 381 11.56 11.70 -17.78
N ALA A 382 12.14 12.14 -16.67
CA ALA A 382 13.40 12.86 -16.68
C ALA A 382 14.08 12.82 -15.31
N ALA A 383 15.41 12.93 -15.29
CA ALA A 383 16.11 13.20 -14.04
C ALA A 383 15.84 14.62 -13.59
N VAL A 384 15.70 14.82 -12.27
CA VAL A 384 15.46 16.15 -11.71
C VAL A 384 16.58 17.13 -12.09
N TRP A 385 17.85 16.71 -12.12
CA TRP A 385 18.96 17.58 -12.54
C TRP A 385 18.89 18.05 -13.99
N ASP A 386 18.22 17.30 -14.89
CA ASP A 386 18.12 17.67 -16.30
C ASP A 386 17.05 18.76 -16.50
N ILE A 387 15.96 18.69 -15.73
CA ILE A 387 14.78 19.54 -15.91
C ILE A 387 14.67 20.69 -14.90
N MET A 388 15.44 20.66 -13.81
CA MET A 388 15.42 21.69 -12.78
C MET A 388 16.83 22.22 -12.50
N PRO A 389 17.07 23.53 -12.62
CA PRO A 389 18.34 24.10 -12.18
C PRO A 389 18.53 23.93 -10.67
N PRO A 390 19.78 23.77 -10.19
CA PRO A 390 20.03 23.68 -8.76
C PRO A 390 19.43 24.85 -7.98
N PRO A 391 18.64 24.59 -6.93
CA PRO A 391 17.97 25.64 -6.19
C PRO A 391 19.00 26.51 -5.47
N THR A 392 18.79 27.83 -5.49
CA THR A 392 19.65 28.80 -4.77
C THR A 392 19.48 28.72 -3.25
N SER A 393 18.34 28.20 -2.78
CA SER A 393 18.07 27.86 -1.38
C SER A 393 16.99 26.78 -1.31
N GLY A 394 17.02 25.91 -0.29
CA GLY A 394 16.10 24.77 -0.16
C GLY A 394 16.54 23.52 -0.94
N GLY A 395 15.65 22.53 -1.04
CA GLY A 395 15.82 21.34 -1.88
C GLY A 395 15.02 21.46 -3.18
N TYR A 396 15.23 20.53 -4.11
CA TYR A 396 14.41 20.47 -5.33
C TYR A 396 12.96 20.14 -4.96
N MET A 397 12.01 20.73 -5.69
CA MET A 397 10.58 20.56 -5.47
C MET A 397 9.90 20.23 -6.80
N PHE A 398 9.24 19.08 -6.88
CA PHE A 398 8.39 18.70 -8.01
C PHE A 398 6.94 18.66 -7.54
N GLN A 399 6.10 19.56 -8.05
CA GLN A 399 4.66 19.63 -7.70
C GLN A 399 4.38 19.61 -6.17
N GLY A 400 5.20 20.33 -5.40
CA GLY A 400 5.09 20.39 -3.94
C GLY A 400 5.67 19.19 -3.19
N GLN A 401 6.28 18.22 -3.89
CA GLN A 401 7.02 17.11 -3.29
C GLN A 401 8.52 17.41 -3.22
N PRO A 402 9.20 17.12 -2.10
CA PRO A 402 10.65 17.19 -2.02
C PRO A 402 11.28 16.10 -2.89
N VAL A 403 12.25 16.46 -3.72
CA VAL A 403 13.00 15.51 -4.56
C VAL A 403 14.50 15.81 -4.49
N ASN A 404 15.30 14.85 -4.91
CA ASN A 404 16.75 15.02 -5.10
C ASN A 404 17.06 15.11 -6.58
N GLY A 405 18.20 15.70 -6.93
CA GLY A 405 18.59 15.82 -8.33
C GLY A 405 18.83 14.47 -9.04
N SER A 406 19.23 13.42 -8.30
CA SER A 406 19.37 12.06 -8.82
C SER A 406 18.04 11.27 -8.90
N ASP A 407 16.94 11.85 -8.41
CA ASP A 407 15.62 11.25 -8.59
C ASP A 407 15.21 11.35 -10.06
N VAL A 408 14.47 10.35 -10.54
CA VAL A 408 13.83 10.35 -11.85
C VAL A 408 12.33 10.46 -11.65
N ILE A 409 11.74 11.45 -12.30
CA ILE A 409 10.30 11.66 -12.29
C ILE A 409 9.70 10.88 -13.46
N VAL A 410 8.57 10.21 -13.23
CA VAL A 410 7.66 9.76 -14.30
C VAL A 410 6.34 10.44 -14.04
N THR A 411 5.80 11.18 -15.01
CA THR A 411 4.56 11.94 -14.79
C THR A 411 3.70 11.97 -16.03
N TYR A 412 2.39 12.01 -15.83
CA TYR A 412 1.46 12.32 -16.90
C TYR A 412 1.72 13.74 -17.44
N THR A 413 1.92 13.85 -18.76
CA THR A 413 2.13 15.12 -19.46
C THR A 413 1.81 15.01 -20.96
N TYR A 414 2.04 16.05 -21.75
CA TYR A 414 1.97 16.05 -23.21
C TYR A 414 3.17 15.33 -23.84
N TYR A 415 2.98 14.69 -24.99
CA TYR A 415 4.14 14.35 -25.83
C TYR A 415 4.90 15.63 -26.16
N GLY A 416 6.22 15.61 -26.05
CA GLY A 416 6.99 16.82 -26.31
C GLY A 416 7.34 17.66 -25.09
N ASP A 417 6.66 17.52 -23.95
CA ASP A 417 7.00 18.29 -22.74
C ASP A 417 8.26 17.69 -22.09
N THR A 418 9.41 18.14 -22.57
CA THR A 418 10.73 17.59 -22.23
C THR A 418 11.18 17.94 -20.82
N ASP A 419 10.69 19.06 -20.26
CA ASP A 419 11.01 19.50 -18.90
C ASP A 419 9.89 19.27 -17.88
N LEU A 420 8.83 18.56 -18.28
CA LEU A 420 7.74 18.08 -17.43
C LEU A 420 6.96 19.23 -16.76
N ASN A 421 6.86 20.39 -17.42
CA ASN A 421 6.19 21.59 -16.90
C ASN A 421 4.69 21.65 -17.23
N GLY A 422 4.20 20.74 -18.08
CA GLY A 422 2.81 20.61 -18.52
C GLY A 422 2.47 21.40 -19.78
N ILE A 423 3.45 21.94 -20.51
CA ILE A 423 3.29 22.75 -21.73
C ILE A 423 4.35 22.30 -22.74
N VAL A 424 3.97 22.23 -24.01
CA VAL A 424 4.93 22.10 -25.12
C VAL A 424 5.26 23.48 -25.69
N ASP A 425 6.52 23.89 -25.73
CA ASP A 425 6.90 25.18 -26.28
C ASP A 425 8.23 25.16 -27.05
N PHE A 426 8.83 26.33 -27.28
CA PHE A 426 10.04 26.46 -28.06
C PHE A 426 11.25 25.76 -27.41
N ASP A 427 11.33 25.76 -26.09
CA ASP A 427 12.45 25.15 -25.39
C ASP A 427 12.45 23.62 -25.60
N ASP A 428 11.26 23.01 -25.66
CA ASP A 428 11.10 21.59 -25.99
C ASP A 428 11.58 21.26 -27.41
N TYR A 429 11.19 22.07 -28.40
CA TYR A 429 11.67 21.91 -29.78
C TYR A 429 13.18 22.04 -29.88
N SER A 430 13.78 22.98 -29.13
CA SER A 430 15.24 23.10 -29.09
C SER A 430 15.92 21.86 -28.51
N ARG A 431 15.28 21.13 -27.60
CA ARG A 431 15.83 19.92 -26.99
C ARG A 431 15.73 18.71 -27.92
N ILE A 432 14.60 18.50 -28.60
CA ILE A 432 14.49 17.43 -29.62
C ILE A 432 15.40 17.70 -30.83
N ASP A 433 15.55 18.95 -31.28
CA ASP A 433 16.49 19.31 -32.35
C ASP A 433 17.93 18.95 -31.95
N SER A 434 18.31 19.26 -30.70
CA SER A 434 19.62 18.89 -30.15
C SER A 434 19.77 17.38 -30.02
N GLY A 435 18.74 16.68 -29.54
CA GLY A 435 18.74 15.23 -29.40
C GLY A 435 18.89 14.52 -30.75
N PHE A 436 18.12 14.93 -31.76
CA PHE A 436 18.23 14.40 -33.12
C PHE A 436 19.66 14.55 -33.67
N ASN A 437 20.25 15.74 -33.52
CA ASN A 437 21.59 16.03 -34.04
C ASN A 437 22.71 15.30 -33.29
N ASN A 438 22.51 14.98 -32.00
CA ASN A 438 23.53 14.39 -31.14
C ASN A 438 23.29 12.90 -30.80
N GLY A 439 22.22 12.30 -31.32
CA GLY A 439 21.85 10.91 -31.01
C GLY A 439 21.33 10.72 -29.58
N GLY A 440 20.48 11.63 -29.12
CA GLY A 440 19.71 11.49 -27.88
C GLY A 440 18.86 10.22 -27.88
N THR A 441 18.57 9.68 -26.69
CA THR A 441 17.89 8.37 -26.54
C THR A 441 16.90 8.33 -25.36
N ASP A 442 16.56 9.50 -24.81
CA ASP A 442 15.65 9.64 -23.69
C ASP A 442 14.63 10.76 -23.97
N TRP A 443 13.61 10.81 -23.13
CA TRP A 443 12.51 11.76 -23.25
C TRP A 443 12.97 13.22 -23.20
N PHE A 444 13.93 13.56 -22.34
CA PHE A 444 14.45 14.93 -22.22
C PHE A 444 15.10 15.40 -23.53
N HIS A 445 15.73 14.48 -24.26
CA HIS A 445 16.32 14.73 -25.58
C HIS A 445 15.37 14.45 -26.75
N GLY A 446 14.12 14.05 -26.50
CA GLY A 446 13.09 13.95 -27.54
C GLY A 446 12.68 12.54 -27.99
N ASP A 447 13.06 11.46 -27.30
CA ASP A 447 12.54 10.10 -27.57
C ASP A 447 11.18 9.93 -26.88
N PHE A 448 10.11 10.25 -27.61
CA PHE A 448 8.73 10.35 -27.11
C PHE A 448 7.93 9.05 -27.31
N ASP A 449 8.41 8.13 -28.15
CA ASP A 449 7.84 6.79 -28.31
C ASP A 449 8.62 5.69 -27.54
N TYR A 450 9.67 6.10 -26.82
CA TYR A 450 10.52 5.30 -25.93
C TYR A 450 11.34 4.22 -26.65
N ASN A 451 11.55 4.34 -27.97
CA ASN A 451 12.22 3.33 -28.77
C ASN A 451 13.76 3.40 -28.67
N GLY A 452 14.31 4.47 -28.09
CA GLY A 452 15.74 4.71 -27.91
C GLY A 452 16.42 5.46 -29.06
N ILE A 453 15.66 6.05 -29.98
CA ILE A 453 16.12 6.81 -31.14
C ILE A 453 15.23 8.04 -31.25
N VAL A 454 15.82 9.22 -31.48
CA VAL A 454 15.07 10.43 -31.83
C VAL A 454 14.98 10.52 -33.35
N ASP A 455 13.77 10.42 -33.92
CA ASP A 455 13.54 10.54 -35.35
C ASP A 455 12.21 11.24 -35.71
N PHE A 456 11.76 11.10 -36.96
CA PHE A 456 10.56 11.79 -37.45
C PHE A 456 9.26 11.32 -36.79
N ASP A 457 9.23 10.12 -36.19
CA ASP A 457 8.09 9.63 -35.42
C ASP A 457 7.93 10.46 -34.14
N ASP A 458 9.03 10.85 -33.49
CA ASP A 458 9.00 11.73 -32.32
C ASP A 458 8.56 13.16 -32.67
N TYR A 459 9.05 13.71 -33.79
CA TYR A 459 8.58 15.02 -34.28
C TYR A 459 7.07 15.02 -34.53
N SER A 460 6.53 13.90 -35.01
CA SER A 460 5.09 13.76 -35.25
C SER A 460 4.29 13.81 -33.93
N LEU A 461 4.82 13.23 -32.85
CA LEU A 461 4.19 13.23 -31.52
C LEU A 461 4.19 14.63 -30.86
N ILE A 462 5.33 15.32 -30.86
CA ILE A 462 5.41 16.70 -30.31
C ILE A 462 4.59 17.69 -31.13
N ASP A 463 4.59 17.60 -32.46
CA ASP A 463 3.78 18.48 -33.30
C ASP A 463 2.29 18.26 -33.09
N LEU A 464 1.86 16.99 -32.93
CA LEU A 464 0.48 16.67 -32.60
C LEU A 464 0.08 17.33 -31.29
N ALA A 465 0.90 17.18 -30.24
CA ALA A 465 0.65 17.79 -28.95
C ALA A 465 0.62 19.32 -29.03
N PHE A 466 1.60 19.93 -29.68
CA PHE A 466 1.67 21.39 -29.86
C PHE A 466 0.46 21.96 -30.61
N ASN A 467 -0.02 21.27 -31.66
CA ASN A 467 -1.18 21.70 -32.43
C ASN A 467 -2.51 21.48 -31.70
N THR A 468 -2.62 20.43 -30.89
CA THR A 468 -3.84 20.13 -30.13
C THR A 468 -3.97 20.96 -28.87
N GLN A 469 -2.87 21.24 -28.17
CA GLN A 469 -2.86 22.20 -27.06
C GLN A 469 -3.17 23.63 -27.56
N SER A 470 -2.78 23.97 -28.80
CA SER A 470 -2.97 25.31 -29.40
C SER A 470 -4.26 25.44 -30.23
N GLY A 471 -5.06 24.38 -30.38
CA GLY A 471 -6.32 24.38 -31.12
C GLY A 471 -6.19 24.52 -32.65
N THR A 472 -5.07 24.09 -33.24
CA THR A 472 -4.77 24.19 -34.69
C THR A 472 -4.81 22.85 -35.44
N LEU A 473 -5.08 21.73 -34.75
CA LEU A 473 -5.03 20.38 -35.30
C LEU A 473 -5.76 20.22 -36.65
N ARG A 474 -6.98 20.74 -36.78
CA ARG A 474 -7.79 20.60 -38.02
C ARG A 474 -7.05 21.12 -39.25
N ARG A 475 -6.30 22.22 -39.13
CA ARG A 475 -5.56 22.80 -40.26
C ARG A 475 -4.33 21.96 -40.58
N ALA A 476 -3.60 21.50 -39.56
CA ALA A 476 -2.47 20.60 -39.74
C ALA A 476 -2.88 19.32 -40.49
N MET A 477 -4.00 18.70 -40.09
CA MET A 477 -4.53 17.51 -40.76
C MET A 477 -4.83 17.75 -42.25
N ALA A 478 -5.54 18.84 -42.58
CA ALA A 478 -5.91 19.14 -43.97
C ALA A 478 -4.69 19.37 -44.89
N TYR A 479 -3.58 19.87 -44.33
CA TYR A 479 -2.32 20.02 -45.06
C TYR A 479 -1.64 18.66 -45.29
N LEU A 480 -1.60 17.80 -44.27
CA LEU A 480 -0.88 16.52 -44.31
C LEU A 480 -1.63 15.41 -45.07
N ASP A 481 -2.95 15.34 -44.97
CA ASP A 481 -3.78 14.38 -45.71
C ASP A 481 -3.93 14.74 -47.21
N GLY A 482 -3.50 15.96 -47.58
CA GLY A 482 -3.53 16.48 -48.94
C GLY A 482 -4.87 17.03 -49.41
N SER A 483 -5.90 17.08 -48.55
CA SER A 483 -7.20 17.67 -48.87
C SER A 483 -7.11 19.18 -49.13
N ASP A 484 -6.18 19.87 -48.48
CA ASP A 484 -5.84 21.27 -48.74
C ASP A 484 -4.38 21.59 -48.39
N ARG A 485 -3.49 21.42 -49.38
CA ARG A 485 -2.06 21.77 -49.29
C ARG A 485 -1.75 23.26 -49.51
N SER A 486 -2.73 24.16 -49.43
CA SER A 486 -2.47 25.60 -49.56
C SER A 486 -1.79 26.19 -48.33
N ASP A 487 -1.16 27.37 -48.47
CA ASP A 487 -0.64 28.12 -47.33
C ASP A 487 -1.72 28.88 -46.55
N VAL A 488 -2.99 28.80 -47.00
CA VAL A 488 -4.11 29.52 -46.37
C VAL A 488 -4.35 28.96 -44.97
N GLY A 489 -4.29 29.83 -43.95
CA GLY A 489 -4.46 29.42 -42.55
C GLY A 489 -3.24 28.75 -41.93
N MET A 490 -2.09 28.75 -42.62
CA MET A 490 -0.79 28.29 -42.10
C MET A 490 -0.01 29.44 -41.42
N ASP A 491 -0.70 30.45 -40.91
CA ASP A 491 -0.11 31.66 -40.32
C ASP A 491 0.23 31.52 -38.83
N ARG A 492 -0.25 30.47 -38.16
CA ARG A 492 0.03 30.22 -36.74
C ARG A 492 1.31 29.39 -36.56
N PRO A 493 2.10 29.64 -35.49
CA PRO A 493 3.35 28.91 -35.25
C PRO A 493 3.22 27.39 -35.30
N ALA A 494 2.15 26.83 -34.75
CA ALA A 494 1.94 25.38 -34.66
C ALA A 494 1.79 24.69 -36.02
N VAL A 495 1.10 25.33 -36.96
CA VAL A 495 0.91 24.78 -38.32
C VAL A 495 2.09 25.09 -39.23
N GLN A 496 2.84 26.16 -38.95
CA GLN A 496 4.11 26.43 -39.62
C GLN A 496 5.17 25.38 -39.29
N LEU A 497 5.22 24.91 -38.04
CA LEU A 497 6.09 23.79 -37.63
C LEU A 497 5.78 22.53 -38.44
N VAL A 498 4.50 22.15 -38.51
CA VAL A 498 4.04 21.01 -39.33
C VAL A 498 4.46 21.16 -40.80
N GLN A 499 4.31 22.35 -41.37
CA GLN A 499 4.74 22.62 -42.74
C GLN A 499 6.25 22.43 -42.91
N ARG A 500 7.06 22.94 -41.97
CA ARG A 500 8.52 22.79 -42.00
C ARG A 500 8.94 21.33 -41.89
N HIS A 501 8.40 20.58 -40.94
CA HIS A 501 8.74 19.17 -40.77
C HIS A 501 8.27 18.31 -41.95
N PHE A 502 7.11 18.62 -42.55
CA PHE A 502 6.72 17.99 -43.80
C PHE A 502 7.73 18.27 -44.93
N HIS A 503 8.25 19.50 -45.07
CA HIS A 503 9.28 19.79 -46.05
C HIS A 503 10.61 19.09 -45.77
N GLN A 504 10.93 18.84 -44.50
CA GLN A 504 12.16 18.19 -44.08
C GLN A 504 12.10 16.66 -44.24
N PHE A 505 10.99 16.03 -43.85
CA PHE A 505 10.86 14.58 -43.72
C PHE A 505 9.92 13.95 -44.76
N GLY A 506 9.06 14.75 -45.41
CA GLY A 506 8.17 14.30 -46.48
C GLY A 506 7.01 13.42 -46.01
N GLU A 507 6.60 12.49 -46.87
CA GLU A 507 5.41 11.66 -46.67
C GLU A 507 5.51 10.68 -45.49
N ALA A 508 6.73 10.34 -45.05
CA ALA A 508 6.92 9.50 -43.86
C ALA A 508 6.42 10.20 -42.59
N TYR A 509 6.74 11.49 -42.45
CA TYR A 509 6.23 12.34 -41.37
C TYR A 509 4.71 12.52 -41.45
N SER A 510 4.16 12.77 -42.66
CA SER A 510 2.69 12.84 -42.82
C SER A 510 2.00 11.56 -42.34
N ALA A 511 2.52 10.39 -42.74
CA ALA A 511 1.94 9.11 -42.34
C ALA A 511 2.02 8.90 -40.82
N SER A 512 3.16 9.23 -40.21
CA SER A 512 3.35 9.11 -38.77
C SER A 512 2.42 10.05 -37.98
N PHE A 513 2.37 11.33 -38.35
CA PHE A 513 1.46 12.31 -37.75
C PHE A 513 0.00 11.89 -37.88
N LEU A 514 -0.43 11.46 -39.07
CA LEU A 514 -1.81 11.02 -39.30
C LEU A 514 -2.14 9.74 -38.52
N ASN A 515 -1.17 8.82 -38.34
CA ASN A 515 -1.36 7.63 -37.51
C ASN A 515 -1.45 7.96 -36.01
N ALA A 516 -0.78 9.03 -35.57
CA ALA A 516 -0.87 9.52 -34.20
C ALA A 516 -2.22 10.21 -33.93
N VAL A 517 -2.90 10.72 -34.96
CA VAL A 517 -4.25 11.28 -34.88
C VAL A 517 -5.31 10.17 -35.00
N PRO A 518 -6.31 10.09 -34.12
CA PRO A 518 -7.38 9.11 -34.28
C PRO A 518 -8.23 9.37 -35.52
N GLU A 519 -8.58 8.31 -36.25
CA GLU A 519 -9.68 8.34 -37.22
C GLU A 519 -10.96 8.85 -36.51
N PRO A 520 -11.68 9.85 -37.05
CA PRO A 520 -12.85 10.39 -36.40
C PRO A 520 -13.89 9.30 -36.16
N SER A 521 -14.18 9.03 -34.89
CA SER A 521 -15.23 8.11 -34.47
C SER A 521 -16.60 8.66 -34.90
N VAL A 522 -17.07 8.18 -36.05
CA VAL A 522 -18.45 8.23 -36.56
C VAL A 522 -19.18 9.56 -36.30
N GLY A 523 -18.71 10.62 -36.96
CA GLY A 523 -19.41 11.90 -37.01
C GLY A 523 -19.17 12.72 -38.28
N PHE A 524 -18.20 12.34 -39.11
CA PHE A 524 -17.91 13.01 -40.39
C PHE A 524 -17.64 11.96 -41.48
N LEU A 525 -18.72 11.46 -42.08
CA LEU A 525 -18.69 10.72 -43.34
C LEU A 525 -18.53 11.72 -44.49
N LEU A 526 -17.74 11.34 -45.51
CA LEU A 526 -17.39 11.97 -46.81
C LEU A 526 -15.97 12.57 -46.80
N PHE A 527 -14.92 12.00 -47.40
CA PHE A 527 -14.80 11.25 -48.67
C PHE A 527 -13.56 10.33 -48.67
N ALA A 528 -13.76 9.03 -48.80
CA ALA A 528 -12.74 8.12 -49.32
C ALA A 528 -13.25 7.53 -50.63
N THR A 529 -12.99 8.20 -51.76
CA THR A 529 -13.07 7.60 -53.11
C THR A 529 -12.41 8.54 -54.11
N LEU A 530 -11.20 8.17 -54.55
CA LEU A 530 -10.55 8.43 -55.85
C LEU A 530 -9.08 8.76 -55.65
N LEU A 531 -8.20 7.74 -55.65
CA LEU A 531 -6.83 7.85 -56.16
C LEU A 531 -6.22 6.45 -56.38
N PHE A 532 -6.82 5.67 -57.28
CA PHE A 532 -6.07 4.70 -58.08
C PHE A 532 -6.43 4.91 -59.55
N ARG A 533 -5.68 5.81 -60.22
CA ARG A 533 -5.56 5.74 -61.67
C ARG A 533 -4.12 6.07 -62.08
N ARG A 534 -3.31 5.01 -62.17
CA ARG A 534 -2.04 4.99 -62.91
C ARG A 534 -2.26 5.65 -64.29
N ARG A 535 -1.55 6.72 -64.59
CA ARG A 535 -1.31 7.15 -65.97
C ARG A 535 0.00 6.52 -66.44
N ARG A 536 -0.11 5.58 -67.39
CA ARG A 536 0.98 5.24 -68.31
C ARG A 536 1.16 6.43 -69.24
N ILE A 537 2.41 6.87 -69.39
CA ILE A 537 2.83 7.80 -70.43
C ILE A 537 3.32 6.95 -71.61
N SER A 538 2.84 7.28 -72.81
CA SER A 538 3.37 6.86 -74.11
C SER A 538 4.65 7.59 -74.43
#